data_AF-A0A453RCU3-F1
#
_entry.id   AF-A0A453RCU3-F1
#
_cell.length_a   1.000
_cell.length_b   1.000
_cell.length_c   1.000
_cell.angle_alpha   90.00
_cell.angle_beta   90.00
_cell.angle_gamma   90.00
#
_symmetry.space_group_name_H-M   'P 1'
#
loop_
_entity.id
_entity.type
_entity.pdbx_description
1 polymer ?
#
loop_
_entity_poly.entity_id
_entity_poly.type
_entity_poly.pdbx_seq_one_letter_code
_entity_poly.pdbx_strand_id
1 'polypeptide(L)'
;PPTAASFPAASPMASRLRLGQPSPNPGPGPSPGEGKREEGEARKPEPRREVTDLGGGSEVVHIPRFMARERAWELFEHLNKRIPWTRPTIRVFGRSVVQPRDTCYVADEGLTDLRYSGHQPHPHSWHEFPVLKDILKEVRAAPR
;
A
#
# COMPACT_ATOMS: atom_id res chain seq x y z
N PRO A 1 -4.96 -18.51 40.46
CA PRO A 1 -5.25 -17.35 39.59
C PRO A 1 -4.09 -17.09 38.61
N PRO A 2 -4.27 -17.26 37.29
CA PRO A 2 -3.22 -16.94 36.35
C PRO A 2 -3.20 -15.44 36.06
N THR A 3 -2.00 -14.89 36.17
CA THR A 3 -1.58 -13.51 35.96
C THR A 3 -1.96 -13.04 34.55
N ALA A 4 -2.70 -11.93 34.45
CA ALA A 4 -3.00 -11.28 33.18
C ALA A 4 -1.71 -10.70 32.58
N ALA A 5 -1.30 -11.23 31.43
CA ALA A 5 -0.23 -10.65 30.63
C ALA A 5 -0.70 -9.30 30.06
N SER A 6 -0.03 -8.23 30.48
CA SER A 6 -0.21 -6.89 29.94
C SER A 6 0.43 -6.84 28.55
N PHE A 7 -0.39 -6.62 27.52
CA PHE A 7 0.10 -6.36 26.16
C PHE A 7 0.53 -4.88 26.05
N PRO A 8 1.72 -4.56 25.51
CA PRO A 8 2.10 -3.18 25.29
C PRO A 8 1.28 -2.57 24.14
N ALA A 9 0.83 -1.33 24.35
CA ALA A 9 0.12 -0.54 23.36
C ALA A 9 0.98 -0.32 22.10
N ALA A 10 0.36 -0.41 20.93
CA ALA A 10 0.99 -0.13 19.65
C ALA A 10 1.55 1.30 19.63
N SER A 11 2.85 1.43 19.35
CA SER A 11 3.51 2.72 19.20
C SER A 11 3.01 3.44 17.94
N PRO A 12 2.63 4.73 18.02
CA PRO A 12 2.29 5.50 16.83
C PRO A 12 3.56 5.75 16.01
N MET A 13 3.53 5.32 14.74
CA MET A 13 4.60 5.56 13.77
C MET A 13 4.63 7.05 13.40
N ALA A 14 5.53 7.82 14.04
CA ALA A 14 5.73 9.22 13.70
C ALA A 14 6.60 9.35 12.43
N SER A 15 5.97 9.52 11.27
CA SER A 15 6.66 9.90 10.03
C SER A 15 7.03 11.38 10.05
N ARG A 16 8.26 11.70 10.49
CA ARG A 16 8.88 13.00 10.25
C ARG A 16 9.46 13.04 8.83
N LEU A 17 8.61 13.30 7.84
CA LEU A 17 9.07 13.80 6.54
C LEU A 17 9.44 15.28 6.72
N ARG A 18 10.75 15.57 6.81
CA ARG A 18 11.25 16.95 6.68
C ARG A 18 11.10 17.36 5.22
N LEU A 19 10.09 18.18 4.93
CA LEU A 19 9.97 18.89 3.66
C LEU A 19 11.16 19.86 3.54
N GLY A 20 12.03 19.65 2.55
CA GLY A 20 13.11 20.58 2.22
C GLY A 20 12.54 21.93 1.80
N GLN A 21 13.12 23.02 2.31
CA GLN A 21 12.80 24.39 1.94
C GLN A 21 13.28 24.70 0.51
N PRO A 22 12.51 25.44 -0.31
CA PRO A 22 13.02 25.95 -1.59
C PRO A 22 13.83 27.25 -1.37
N SER A 23 14.96 27.36 -2.07
CA SER A 23 15.80 28.58 -2.13
C SER A 23 15.16 29.68 -2.99
N PRO A 24 15.51 30.97 -2.77
CA PRO A 24 14.78 32.10 -3.32
C PRO A 24 15.22 32.50 -4.74
N ASN A 25 14.23 33.02 -5.47
CA ASN A 25 14.21 33.50 -6.85
C ASN A 25 15.05 34.79 -7.07
N PRO A 26 15.53 35.08 -8.29
CA PRO A 26 15.75 36.46 -8.74
C PRO A 26 14.64 36.92 -9.71
N GLY A 27 14.22 38.18 -9.59
CA GLY A 27 13.08 38.81 -10.28
C GLY A 27 13.34 39.30 -11.72
N PRO A 28 12.66 40.37 -12.19
CA PRO A 28 11.57 40.21 -13.17
C PRO A 28 11.77 40.93 -14.52
N GLY A 29 11.00 40.49 -15.53
CA GLY A 29 10.58 41.28 -16.71
C GLY A 29 10.56 40.50 -18.04
N PRO A 30 9.86 40.97 -19.09
CA PRO A 30 8.54 41.60 -19.16
C PRO A 30 7.52 40.77 -20.00
N SER A 31 6.22 41.03 -19.81
CA SER A 31 5.11 40.52 -20.66
C SER A 31 5.13 41.14 -22.06
N PRO A 32 4.64 40.44 -23.11
CA PRO A 32 3.24 40.67 -23.52
C PRO A 32 2.53 39.46 -24.15
N GLY A 33 1.19 39.43 -24.08
CA GLY A 33 0.37 38.61 -24.97
C GLY A 33 -0.84 37.99 -24.29
N GLU A 34 -1.99 38.68 -24.34
CA GLU A 34 -3.30 38.10 -24.05
C GLU A 34 -3.62 37.01 -25.07
N GLY A 35 -3.37 35.76 -24.68
CA GLY A 35 -3.92 34.57 -25.33
C GLY A 35 -5.05 34.04 -24.46
N LYS A 36 -6.25 33.95 -25.03
CA LYS A 36 -7.46 33.37 -24.43
C LYS A 36 -7.12 32.08 -23.68
N ARG A 37 -7.51 32.01 -22.39
CA ARG A 37 -7.60 30.76 -21.65
C ARG A 37 -8.74 29.95 -22.24
N GLU A 38 -8.42 29.05 -23.14
CA GLU A 38 -9.26 27.88 -23.37
C GLU A 38 -8.97 26.92 -22.23
N GLU A 39 -9.93 26.84 -21.31
CA GLU A 39 -9.97 25.87 -20.24
C GLU A 39 -10.22 24.51 -20.88
N GLY A 40 -9.14 23.93 -21.42
CA GLY A 40 -9.13 22.58 -21.92
C GLY A 40 -9.42 21.67 -20.74
N GLU A 41 -10.60 21.04 -20.80
CA GLU A 41 -11.00 19.93 -19.94
C GLU A 41 -9.79 19.04 -19.70
N ALA A 42 -9.26 19.09 -18.47
CA ALA A 42 -8.05 18.39 -18.10
C ALA A 42 -8.33 16.89 -18.30
N ARG A 43 -7.90 16.34 -19.44
CA ARG A 43 -7.93 14.91 -19.71
C ARG A 43 -7.23 14.25 -18.54
N LYS A 44 -8.01 13.57 -17.69
CA LYS A 44 -7.48 12.79 -16.57
C LYS A 44 -6.44 11.87 -17.20
N PRO A 45 -5.14 12.00 -16.89
CA PRO A 45 -4.12 11.20 -17.55
C PRO A 45 -4.46 9.74 -17.24
N GLU A 46 -4.81 8.98 -18.28
CA GLU A 46 -5.00 7.55 -18.12
C GLU A 46 -3.69 6.96 -17.59
N PRO A 47 -3.76 6.03 -16.63
CA PRO A 47 -2.57 5.47 -16.02
C PRO A 47 -1.75 4.76 -17.09
N ARG A 48 -0.58 5.31 -17.40
CA ARG A 48 0.33 4.78 -18.41
C ARG A 48 0.90 3.46 -17.90
N ARG A 49 0.52 2.35 -18.52
CA ARG A 49 1.06 1.02 -18.24
C ARG A 49 2.50 0.94 -18.75
N GLU A 50 3.39 0.42 -17.90
CA GLU A 50 4.80 0.15 -18.23
C GLU A 50 5.03 -1.36 -18.06
N VAL A 51 5.43 -2.04 -19.13
CA VAL A 51 5.72 -3.49 -19.09
C VAL A 51 7.22 -3.68 -19.24
N THR A 52 7.81 -4.42 -18.30
CA THR A 52 9.22 -4.82 -18.33
C THR A 52 9.29 -6.32 -18.55
N ASP A 53 9.81 -6.75 -19.69
CA ASP A 53 10.12 -8.16 -19.96
C ASP A 53 11.37 -8.57 -19.17
N LEU A 54 11.25 -9.65 -18.40
CA LEU A 54 12.36 -10.24 -17.63
C LEU A 54 13.00 -11.43 -18.35
N GLY A 55 12.47 -11.82 -19.50
CA GLY A 55 12.86 -13.01 -20.25
C GLY A 55 12.19 -14.28 -19.73
N GLY A 56 12.30 -15.36 -20.51
CA GLY A 56 11.75 -16.68 -20.14
C GLY A 56 10.21 -16.69 -19.99
N GLY A 57 9.51 -15.78 -20.66
CA GLY A 57 8.05 -15.63 -20.54
C GLY A 57 7.58 -14.93 -19.26
N SER A 58 8.49 -14.30 -18.52
CA SER A 58 8.18 -13.54 -17.30
C SER A 58 8.13 -12.04 -17.59
N GLU A 59 7.10 -11.36 -17.08
CA GLU A 59 6.94 -9.92 -17.23
C GLU A 59 6.58 -9.24 -15.90
N VAL A 60 6.92 -7.96 -15.77
CA VAL A 60 6.50 -7.08 -14.69
C VAL A 60 5.69 -5.94 -15.26
N VAL A 61 4.47 -5.75 -14.74
CA VAL A 61 3.59 -4.64 -15.10
C VAL A 61 3.62 -3.60 -13.99
N HIS A 62 4.02 -2.38 -14.33
CA HIS A 62 4.01 -1.21 -13.45
C HIS A 62 2.93 -0.23 -13.91
N ILE A 63 2.06 0.16 -12.97
CA ILE A 63 0.97 1.11 -13.20
C ILE A 63 1.15 2.30 -12.24
N PRO A 64 1.92 3.34 -12.64
CA PRO A 64 2.12 4.52 -11.82
C PRO A 64 0.79 5.23 -11.57
N ARG A 65 0.62 5.72 -10.34
CA ARG A 65 -0.63 6.40 -9.90
C ARG A 65 -1.88 5.56 -10.16
N PHE A 66 -1.80 4.26 -9.88
CA PHE A 66 -2.90 3.28 -10.00
C PHE A 66 -4.24 3.79 -9.43
N MET A 67 -4.18 4.53 -8.33
CA MET A 67 -5.31 5.21 -7.72
C MET A 67 -4.97 6.69 -7.45
N ALA A 68 -6.01 7.52 -7.36
CA ALA A 68 -5.87 8.92 -6.97
C ALA A 68 -5.25 9.03 -5.56
N ARG A 69 -4.42 10.04 -5.33
CA ARG A 69 -3.68 10.23 -4.08
C ARG A 69 -4.62 10.28 -2.86
N GLU A 70 -5.72 11.02 -2.97
CA GLU A 70 -6.71 11.19 -1.92
C GLU A 70 -7.32 9.85 -1.53
N ARG A 71 -7.70 9.06 -2.54
CA ARG A 71 -8.23 7.71 -2.35
C ARG A 71 -7.19 6.78 -1.71
N ALA A 72 -5.94 6.84 -2.18
CA ALA A 72 -4.86 6.05 -1.60
C ALA A 72 -4.65 6.37 -0.12
N TRP A 73 -4.73 7.65 0.25
CA TRP A 73 -4.57 8.11 1.62
C TRP A 73 -5.70 7.63 2.54
N GLU A 74 -6.96 7.70 2.06
CA GLU A 74 -8.11 7.16 2.79
C GLU A 74 -7.99 5.66 3.04
N LEU A 75 -7.60 4.90 2.01
CA LEU A 75 -7.38 3.46 2.12
C LEU A 75 -6.25 3.15 3.09
N PHE A 76 -5.13 3.89 3.02
CA PHE A 76 -4.03 3.75 3.95
C PHE A 76 -4.48 3.95 5.41
N GLU A 77 -5.18 5.04 5.70
CA GLU A 77 -5.70 5.33 7.05
C GLU A 77 -6.65 4.24 7.54
N HIS A 78 -7.54 3.75 6.67
CA HIS A 78 -8.46 2.69 7.00
C HIS A 78 -7.72 1.38 7.32
N LEU A 79 -6.82 0.94 6.44
CA LEU A 79 -6.09 -0.32 6.59
C LEU A 79 -5.17 -0.29 7.81
N ASN A 80 -4.51 0.84 8.08
CA ASN A 80 -3.65 0.99 9.25
C ASN A 80 -4.42 0.86 10.57
N LYS A 81 -5.68 1.32 10.62
CA LYS A 81 -6.50 1.32 11.85
C LYS A 81 -7.36 0.08 12.02
N ARG A 82 -7.81 -0.55 10.93
CA ARG A 82 -8.85 -1.60 10.96
C ARG A 82 -8.32 -3.00 10.78
N ILE A 83 -7.17 -3.17 10.13
CA ILE A 83 -6.59 -4.51 9.94
C ILE A 83 -5.90 -4.96 11.23
N PRO A 84 -6.15 -6.19 11.70
CA PRO A 84 -5.49 -6.77 12.87
C PRO A 84 -4.07 -7.20 12.51
N TRP A 85 -3.18 -6.23 12.38
CA TRP A 85 -1.77 -6.46 12.11
C TRP A 85 -1.12 -7.26 13.24
N THR A 86 -0.46 -8.38 12.91
CA THR A 86 0.25 -9.23 13.87
C THR A 86 1.72 -9.34 13.52
N ARG A 87 2.59 -9.57 14.51
CA ARG A 87 4.02 -9.78 14.30
C ARG A 87 4.44 -11.18 14.75
N PRO A 88 4.28 -12.21 13.90
CA PRO A 88 4.61 -13.57 14.28
C PRO A 88 6.11 -13.76 14.45
N THR A 89 6.47 -14.75 15.27
CA THR A 89 7.81 -15.34 15.28
C THR A 89 7.91 -16.38 14.17
N ILE A 90 8.96 -16.28 13.35
CA ILE A 90 9.25 -17.20 12.25
C ILE A 90 10.56 -17.94 12.51
N ARG A 91 10.79 -19.03 11.76
CA ARG A 91 12.06 -19.76 11.76
C ARG A 91 12.91 -19.39 10.56
N VAL A 92 14.11 -18.88 10.82
CA VAL A 92 15.12 -18.51 9.81
C VAL A 92 16.46 -19.10 10.23
N PHE A 93 17.09 -19.89 9.36
CA PHE A 93 18.34 -20.61 9.66
C PHE A 93 18.31 -21.40 10.99
N GLY A 94 17.18 -22.07 11.26
CA GLY A 94 16.97 -22.83 12.51
C GLY A 94 16.71 -22.00 13.76
N ARG A 95 16.77 -20.66 13.68
CA ARG A 95 16.54 -19.75 14.81
C ARG A 95 15.13 -19.17 14.75
N SER A 96 14.51 -18.99 15.91
CA SER A 96 13.24 -18.29 16.06
C SER A 96 13.48 -16.79 16.15
N VAL A 97 12.93 -16.02 15.22
CA VAL A 97 13.07 -14.56 15.15
C VAL A 97 11.71 -13.89 14.95
N VAL A 98 11.49 -12.78 15.64
CA VAL A 98 10.30 -11.95 15.42
C VAL A 98 10.40 -11.29 14.05
N GLN A 99 9.32 -11.32 13.26
CA GLN A 99 9.34 -10.67 11.95
C GLN A 99 9.59 -9.16 12.09
N PRO A 100 10.39 -8.53 11.22
CA PRO A 100 10.66 -7.09 11.27
C PRO A 100 9.50 -6.24 10.72
N ARG A 101 8.34 -6.84 10.50
CA ARG A 101 7.13 -6.21 9.95
C ARG A 101 5.90 -6.89 10.50
N ASP A 102 4.80 -6.15 10.53
CA ASP A 102 3.50 -6.74 10.82
C ASP A 102 2.89 -7.34 9.55
N THR A 103 2.07 -8.36 9.75
CA THR A 103 1.43 -9.14 8.70
C THR A 103 -0.01 -9.47 9.10
N CYS A 104 -0.89 -9.50 8.11
CA CYS A 104 -2.24 -10.02 8.21
C CYS A 104 -2.51 -10.81 6.94
N TYR A 105 -3.14 -11.98 7.07
CA TYR A 105 -3.48 -12.85 5.96
C TYR A 105 -4.99 -12.80 5.75
N VAL A 106 -5.41 -12.59 4.51
CA VAL A 106 -6.82 -12.61 4.09
C VAL A 106 -6.92 -13.55 2.90
N ALA A 107 -7.83 -14.51 2.98
CA ALA A 107 -7.98 -15.55 1.96
C ALA A 107 -9.45 -15.96 1.79
N ASP A 108 -9.71 -16.70 0.72
CA ASP A 108 -10.99 -17.39 0.56
C ASP A 108 -11.12 -18.50 1.62
N GLU A 109 -12.36 -18.79 1.98
CA GLU A 109 -12.66 -19.82 2.99
C GLU A 109 -12.15 -21.19 2.55
N GLY A 110 -11.59 -21.96 3.48
CA GLY A 110 -11.03 -23.29 3.22
C GLY A 110 -9.53 -23.31 2.91
N LEU A 111 -8.85 -22.15 2.82
CA LEU A 111 -7.41 -22.09 2.63
C LEU A 111 -6.65 -22.21 3.98
N THR A 112 -6.69 -23.38 4.62
CA THR A 112 -6.15 -23.59 5.98
C THR A 112 -4.68 -24.02 6.05
N ASP A 113 -4.12 -24.48 4.93
CA ASP A 113 -2.82 -25.17 4.89
C ASP A 113 -1.64 -24.26 4.53
N LEU A 114 -1.81 -22.93 4.59
CA LEU A 114 -0.70 -22.02 4.36
C LEU A 114 0.28 -22.10 5.54
N ARG A 115 1.41 -22.79 5.36
CA ARG A 115 2.49 -22.86 6.34
C ARG A 115 3.80 -22.45 5.67
N TYR A 116 4.47 -21.45 6.24
CA TYR A 116 5.72 -20.94 5.71
C TYR A 116 6.68 -20.56 6.84
N SER A 117 7.98 -20.85 6.70
CA SER A 117 9.00 -20.57 7.72
C SER A 117 8.65 -21.06 9.13
N GLY A 118 7.97 -22.21 9.22
CA GLY A 118 7.51 -22.76 10.50
C GLY A 118 6.37 -21.99 11.17
N HIS A 119 5.82 -20.96 10.54
CA HIS A 119 4.64 -20.22 10.97
C HIS A 119 3.42 -20.67 10.15
N GLN A 120 2.31 -20.89 10.83
CA GLN A 120 1.01 -21.16 10.22
C GLN A 120 0.08 -19.98 10.55
N PRO A 121 -0.12 -19.05 9.61
CA PRO A 121 -1.09 -17.97 9.80
C PRO A 121 -2.52 -18.51 9.87
N HIS A 122 -3.35 -17.78 10.61
CA HIS A 122 -4.80 -17.95 10.58
C HIS A 122 -5.36 -16.86 9.66
N PRO A 123 -5.75 -17.20 8.41
CA PRO A 123 -6.25 -16.19 7.49
C PRO A 123 -7.65 -15.74 7.89
N HIS A 124 -7.90 -14.44 7.75
CA HIS A 124 -9.22 -13.84 7.86
C HIS A 124 -10.01 -14.04 6.57
N SER A 125 -11.33 -14.04 6.68
CA SER A 125 -12.21 -14.07 5.51
C SER A 125 -12.24 -12.69 4.85
N TRP A 126 -12.30 -12.65 3.51
CA TRP A 126 -12.48 -11.39 2.79
C TRP A 126 -13.76 -10.63 3.22
N HIS A 127 -14.75 -11.32 3.78
CA HIS A 127 -15.99 -10.71 4.26
C HIS A 127 -15.77 -9.77 5.46
N GLU A 128 -14.71 -9.99 6.24
CA GLU A 128 -14.36 -9.14 7.39
C GLU A 128 -13.79 -7.78 6.93
N PHE A 129 -13.23 -7.73 5.72
CA PHE A 129 -12.54 -6.56 5.18
C PHE A 129 -13.04 -6.20 3.77
N PRO A 130 -14.28 -5.68 3.62
CA PRO A 130 -14.84 -5.35 2.31
C PRO A 130 -13.99 -4.36 1.51
N VAL A 131 -13.28 -3.45 2.18
CA VAL A 131 -12.33 -2.52 1.53
C VAL A 131 -11.24 -3.25 0.75
N LEU A 132 -10.76 -4.41 1.23
CA LEU A 132 -9.78 -5.22 0.51
C LEU A 132 -10.38 -5.91 -0.73
N LYS A 133 -11.68 -6.28 -0.68
CA LYS A 133 -12.40 -6.78 -1.86
C LYS A 133 -12.53 -5.70 -2.94
N ASP A 134 -12.78 -4.45 -2.55
CA ASP A 134 -12.86 -3.33 -3.48
C ASP A 134 -11.52 -3.08 -4.17
N ILE A 135 -10.42 -3.06 -3.41
CA ILE A 135 -9.06 -2.94 -3.97
C ILE A 135 -8.78 -4.11 -4.92
N LEU A 136 -9.12 -5.34 -4.54
CA LEU A 136 -8.95 -6.52 -5.40
C LEU A 136 -9.72 -6.39 -6.72
N LYS A 137 -10.95 -5.86 -6.66
CA LYS A 137 -11.77 -5.60 -7.85
C LYS A 137 -11.13 -4.56 -8.75
N GLU A 138 -10.62 -3.45 -8.19
CA GLU A 138 -9.91 -2.42 -8.96
C GLU A 138 -8.66 -3.00 -9.63
N VAL A 139 -7.86 -3.79 -8.90
CA VAL A 139 -6.64 -4.44 -9.45
C VAL A 139 -6.97 -5.41 -10.58
N ARG A 140 -8.06 -6.18 -10.46
CA ARG A 140 -8.52 -7.11 -11.50
C ARG A 140 -9.09 -6.41 -12.73
N ALA A 141 -9.69 -5.24 -12.56
CA ALA A 141 -10.20 -4.41 -13.64
C ALA A 141 -9.11 -3.57 -14.32
N ALA A 142 -7.93 -3.47 -13.71
CA ALA A 142 -6.80 -2.76 -14.27
C ALA A 142 -6.39 -3.37 -15.62
N PRO A 143 -5.95 -2.55 -16.59
CA PRO A 143 -5.47 -3.04 -17.87
C PRO A 143 -4.26 -3.97 -17.64
N ARG A 144 -4.45 -5.25 -17.98
CA ARG A 144 -3.43 -6.30 -17.94
C ARG A 144 -2.53 -6.23 -19.14
#